data_AF-A0AAI9U1U7-F1
#
_entry.id   AF-A0AAI9U1U7-F1
#
_cell.length_a   1.000
_cell.length_b   1.000
_cell.length_c   1.000
_cell.angle_alpha   90.00
_cell.angle_beta   90.00
_cell.angle_gamma   90.00
#
_symmetry.space_group_name_H-M   'P 1'
#
loop_
_entity.id
_entity.type
_entity.pdbx_description
1 polymer ?
#
loop_
_entity_poly.entity_id
_entity_poly.type
_entity_poly.pdbx_seq_one_letter_code
_entity_poly.pdbx_strand_id
1 'polypeptide(L)'
;MLPPMIQPAKLPFFFHIAIETAAACSFIHRPGSQLTNPSIAAQLMLQQFGGLLLTTNLICLIFVLRPFDETSRQVAAALAFWHVWPCWRAYVRLTRPEVDDLGKEKGGEVKAATQKTLGGPAVHLAVHIGMFLLFARTVFM
;
A
#
# COMPACT_ATOMS: atom_id res chain seq x y z
N MET A 1 -26.79 -10.65 17.12
CA MET A 1 -25.43 -10.95 16.61
C MET A 1 -25.34 -10.39 15.20
N LEU A 2 -24.38 -9.51 14.91
CA LEU A 2 -24.15 -9.06 13.53
C LEU A 2 -23.69 -10.26 12.68
N PRO A 3 -24.11 -10.38 11.42
CA PRO A 3 -23.59 -11.42 10.53
C PRO A 3 -22.05 -11.35 10.52
N PRO A 4 -21.36 -12.50 10.38
CA PRO A 4 -19.90 -12.59 10.53
C PRO A 4 -19.11 -11.65 9.61
N MET A 5 -19.74 -11.08 8.58
CA MET A 5 -19.18 -10.07 7.67
C MET A 5 -19.08 -8.65 8.25
N ILE A 6 -19.86 -8.26 9.27
CA ILE A 6 -19.91 -6.88 9.78
C ILE A 6 -19.49 -6.84 11.25
N GLN A 7 -18.26 -7.29 11.53
CA GLN A 7 -17.62 -7.07 12.82
C GLN A 7 -16.66 -5.88 12.69
N PRO A 8 -16.75 -4.83 13.54
CA PRO A 8 -15.84 -3.68 13.46
C PRO A 8 -14.36 -4.07 13.48
N ALA A 9 -14.01 -5.13 14.22
CA ALA A 9 -12.65 -5.68 14.28
C ALA A 9 -12.10 -6.15 12.92
N LYS A 10 -12.98 -6.42 11.95
CA LYS A 10 -12.62 -6.89 10.60
C LYS A 10 -12.47 -5.76 9.57
N LEU A 11 -12.91 -4.54 9.90
CA LEU A 11 -12.84 -3.40 8.97
C LEU A 11 -11.42 -3.16 8.41
N PRO A 12 -10.33 -3.29 9.19
CA PRO A 12 -8.99 -3.09 8.64
C PRO A 12 -8.65 -4.08 7.52
N PHE A 13 -9.09 -5.34 7.60
CA PHE A 13 -8.90 -6.32 6.53
C PHE A 13 -9.66 -5.93 5.25
N PHE A 14 -10.89 -5.42 5.38
CA PHE A 14 -11.66 -4.92 4.23
C PHE A 14 -11.00 -3.71 3.56
N PHE A 15 -10.55 -2.73 4.36
CA PHE A 15 -9.88 -1.56 3.82
C PHE A 15 -8.54 -1.92 3.16
N HIS A 16 -7.79 -2.86 3.74
CA HIS A 16 -6.55 -3.36 3.13
C HIS A 16 -6.85 -3.96 1.75
N ILE A 17 -7.85 -4.83 1.63
CA ILE A 17 -8.24 -5.41 0.32
C ILE A 17 -8.53 -4.32 -0.70
N ALA A 18 -9.34 -3.31 -0.35
CA ALA A 18 -9.72 -2.25 -1.27
C ALA A 18 -8.52 -1.39 -1.71
N ILE A 19 -7.72 -0.92 -0.74
CA ILE A 19 -6.57 -0.03 -0.99
C ILE A 19 -5.48 -0.77 -1.78
N GLU A 20 -5.10 -1.96 -1.32
CA GLU A 20 -3.99 -2.70 -1.90
C GLU A 20 -4.37 -3.35 -3.24
N THR A 21 -5.65 -3.58 -3.54
CA THR A 21 -6.07 -3.97 -4.90
C THR A 21 -5.78 -2.84 -5.89
N ALA A 22 -6.14 -1.60 -5.54
CA ALA A 22 -5.84 -0.44 -6.39
C ALA A 22 -4.32 -0.23 -6.54
N ALA A 23 -3.57 -0.39 -5.45
CA ALA A 23 -2.11 -0.32 -5.48
C ALA A 23 -1.51 -1.43 -6.34
N ALA A 24 -1.88 -2.69 -6.13
CA ALA A 24 -1.41 -3.83 -6.91
C ALA A 24 -1.63 -3.64 -8.42
N CYS A 25 -2.83 -3.21 -8.82
CA CYS A 25 -3.13 -2.89 -10.22
C CYS A 25 -2.17 -1.84 -10.80
N SER A 26 -1.80 -0.82 -10.01
CA SER A 26 -0.82 0.19 -10.45
C SER A 26 0.58 -0.38 -10.61
N PHE A 27 1.03 -1.25 -9.70
CA PHE A 27 2.34 -1.92 -9.77
C PHE A 27 2.43 -2.88 -10.96
N ILE A 28 1.34 -3.61 -11.25
CA ILE A 28 1.30 -4.63 -12.31
C ILE A 28 1.15 -4.00 -13.69
N HIS A 29 0.17 -3.11 -13.86
CA HIS A 29 -0.24 -2.61 -15.16
C HIS A 29 0.36 -1.24 -15.51
N ARG A 30 0.89 -0.50 -14.52
CA ARG A 30 1.50 0.81 -14.73
C ARG A 30 2.81 0.98 -13.95
N PRO A 31 3.85 0.15 -14.18
CA PRO A 31 5.14 0.26 -13.48
C PRO A 31 5.75 1.67 -13.50
N GLY A 32 5.58 2.40 -14.61
CA GLY A 32 6.03 3.79 -14.76
C GLY A 32 5.41 4.79 -13.77
N SER A 33 4.31 4.43 -13.11
CA SER A 33 3.73 5.23 -12.01
C SER A 33 4.47 5.05 -10.69
N GLN A 34 5.25 3.98 -10.54
CA GLN A 34 6.00 3.66 -9.31
C GLN A 34 7.46 4.07 -9.38
N LEU A 35 8.05 4.01 -10.58
CA LEU A 35 9.43 4.37 -10.88
C LEU A 35 9.49 5.01 -12.27
N THR A 36 10.18 6.13 -12.42
CA THR A 36 10.35 6.82 -13.72
C THR A 36 11.21 5.97 -14.66
N ASN A 37 10.77 5.79 -15.92
CA ASN A 37 11.49 5.06 -16.97
C ASN A 37 12.13 3.72 -16.51
N PRO A 38 11.36 2.80 -15.91
CA PRO A 38 11.92 1.58 -15.33
C PRO A 38 12.43 0.64 -16.43
N SER A 39 13.63 0.09 -16.24
CA SER A 39 14.13 -1.00 -17.09
C SER A 39 13.19 -2.21 -17.05
N ILE A 40 13.25 -3.10 -18.04
CA ILE A 40 12.40 -4.32 -18.06
C ILE A 40 12.57 -5.14 -16.78
N ALA A 41 13.79 -5.29 -16.28
CA ALA A 41 14.05 -5.98 -15.02
C ALA A 41 13.37 -5.27 -13.82
N ALA A 42 13.42 -3.94 -13.77
CA ALA A 42 12.73 -3.17 -12.72
C ALA A 42 11.20 -3.30 -12.84
N GLN A 43 10.64 -3.34 -14.06
CA GLN A 43 9.21 -3.57 -14.28
C GLN A 43 8.76 -4.94 -13.76
N LEU A 44 9.53 -5.99 -14.02
CA LEU A 44 9.24 -7.33 -13.49
C LEU A 44 9.26 -7.35 -11.95
N MET A 45 10.17 -6.61 -11.33
CA MET A 45 10.20 -6.46 -9.87
C MET A 45 8.98 -5.72 -9.33
N LEU A 46 8.56 -4.65 -10.01
CA LEU A 46 7.33 -3.93 -9.65
C LEU A 46 6.09 -4.83 -9.80
N GLN A 47 6.00 -5.64 -10.85
CA GLN A 47 4.94 -6.62 -11.02
C GLN A 47 4.95 -7.68 -9.92
N GLN A 48 6.13 -8.17 -9.51
CA GLN A 48 6.27 -9.08 -8.37
C GLN A 48 5.79 -8.44 -7.07
N PHE A 49 6.11 -7.16 -6.82
CA PHE A 49 5.57 -6.44 -5.67
C PHE A 49 4.04 -6.29 -5.74
N GLY A 50 3.47 -6.07 -6.93
CA GLY A 50 2.02 -6.09 -7.12
C GLY A 50 1.40 -7.46 -6.81
N GLY A 51 2.04 -8.56 -7.21
CA GLY A 51 1.62 -9.92 -6.83
C GLY A 51 1.69 -10.18 -5.33
N LEU A 52 2.71 -9.62 -4.65
CA LEU A 52 2.85 -9.70 -3.19
C LEU A 52 1.69 -8.96 -2.50
N LEU A 53 1.29 -7.78 -2.99
CA LEU A 53 0.11 -7.06 -2.50
C LEU A 53 -1.20 -7.86 -2.69
N LEU A 54 -1.38 -8.54 -3.82
CA LEU A 54 -2.54 -9.41 -4.00
C LEU A 54 -2.51 -10.61 -3.04
N THR A 55 -1.32 -11.10 -2.69
CA THR A 55 -1.17 -12.18 -1.69
C THR A 55 -1.64 -11.71 -0.30
N THR A 56 -1.29 -10.49 0.12
CA THR A 56 -1.79 -9.95 1.40
C THR A 56 -3.30 -9.74 1.38
N ASN A 57 -3.89 -9.42 0.21
CA ASN A 57 -5.34 -9.38 0.05
C ASN A 57 -6.01 -10.74 0.19
N LEU A 58 -5.41 -11.82 -0.35
CA LEU A 58 -5.92 -13.18 -0.14
C LEU A 58 -5.88 -13.57 1.34
N ILE A 59 -4.81 -13.22 2.04
CA ILE A 59 -4.72 -13.40 3.50
C ILE A 59 -5.87 -12.63 4.18
N CYS A 60 -6.06 -11.36 3.86
CA CYS A 60 -7.15 -10.56 4.42
C CYS A 60 -8.53 -11.15 4.12
N LEU A 61 -8.75 -11.68 2.92
CA LEU A 61 -10.01 -12.32 2.53
C LEU A 61 -10.33 -13.55 3.40
N ILE A 62 -9.31 -14.37 3.70
CA ILE A 62 -9.45 -15.49 4.65
C ILE A 62 -9.93 -14.98 6.02
N PHE A 63 -9.34 -13.90 6.53
CA PHE A 63 -9.69 -13.32 7.84
C PHE A 63 -11.05 -12.60 7.86
N VAL A 64 -11.48 -12.06 6.72
CA VAL A 64 -12.84 -11.54 6.54
C VAL A 64 -13.86 -12.67 6.64
N LEU A 65 -13.61 -13.81 5.99
CA LEU A 65 -14.57 -14.91 5.85
C LEU A 65 -14.63 -15.84 7.07
N ARG A 66 -13.59 -15.90 7.91
CA ARG A 66 -13.56 -16.73 9.13
C ARG A 66 -13.95 -15.96 10.40
N PRO A 67 -14.32 -16.62 11.51
CA PRO A 67 -14.51 -15.96 12.80
C PRO A 67 -13.26 -15.18 13.26
N PHE A 68 -13.46 -14.05 13.94
CA PHE A 68 -12.35 -13.29 14.52
C PHE A 68 -11.81 -14.01 15.77
N ASP A 69 -10.51 -14.25 15.83
CA ASP A 69 -9.84 -14.99 16.91
C ASP A 69 -8.41 -14.46 17.17
N GLU A 70 -7.65 -15.18 17.99
CA GLU A 70 -6.26 -14.82 18.32
C GLU A 70 -5.36 -14.75 17.08
N THR A 71 -5.52 -15.67 16.12
CA THR A 71 -4.76 -15.62 14.87
C THR A 71 -5.08 -14.36 14.07
N SER A 72 -6.32 -13.87 14.10
CA SER A 72 -6.67 -12.58 13.49
C SER A 72 -5.87 -11.42 14.08
N ARG A 73 -5.64 -11.40 15.40
CA ARG A 73 -4.81 -10.38 16.06
C ARG A 73 -3.35 -10.47 15.66
N GLN A 74 -2.80 -11.68 15.59
CA GLN A 74 -1.41 -11.90 15.17
C GLN A 74 -1.17 -11.48 13.73
N VAL A 75 -2.11 -11.78 12.84
CA VAL A 75 -2.03 -11.33 11.44
C VAL A 75 -2.25 -9.83 11.32
N ALA A 76 -3.13 -9.23 12.13
CA ALA A 76 -3.25 -7.78 12.21
C ALA A 76 -1.92 -7.12 12.64
N ALA A 77 -1.20 -7.69 13.60
CA ALA A 77 0.12 -7.18 13.99
C ALA A 77 1.14 -7.25 12.84
N ALA A 78 1.14 -8.36 12.09
CA ALA A 78 2.00 -8.51 10.90
C ALA A 78 1.64 -7.50 9.80
N LEU A 79 0.35 -7.26 9.56
CA LEU A 79 -0.12 -6.27 8.57
C LEU A 79 0.09 -4.82 9.05
N ALA A 80 0.08 -4.56 10.35
CA ALA A 80 0.53 -3.27 10.88
C ALA A 80 2.02 -3.05 10.54
N PHE A 81 2.88 -4.04 10.80
CA PHE A 81 4.30 -3.95 10.43
C PHE A 81 4.50 -3.80 8.92
N TRP A 82 3.71 -4.50 8.09
CA TRP A 82 3.73 -4.33 6.64
C TRP A 82 3.59 -2.87 6.22
N HIS A 83 2.67 -2.12 6.83
CA HIS A 83 2.42 -0.72 6.50
C HIS A 83 3.54 0.26 6.92
N VAL A 84 4.53 -0.17 7.71
CA VAL A 84 5.73 0.65 8.01
C VAL A 84 6.53 0.93 6.75
N TRP A 85 6.64 -0.03 5.83
CA TRP A 85 7.46 0.10 4.62
C TRP A 85 6.92 1.09 3.57
N PRO A 86 5.63 1.08 3.19
CA PRO A 86 5.09 2.13 2.34
C PRO A 86 5.06 3.50 3.03
N CYS A 87 4.92 3.55 4.37
CA CYS A 87 5.12 4.80 5.13
C CYS A 87 6.56 5.32 4.98
N TRP A 88 7.56 4.46 5.17
CA TRP A 88 8.96 4.80 4.97
C TRP A 88 9.24 5.28 3.55
N ARG A 89 8.75 4.55 2.54
CA ARG A 89 8.88 4.95 1.12
C ARG A 89 8.28 6.34 0.88
N ALA A 90 7.07 6.61 1.37
CA ALA A 90 6.42 7.90 1.18
C ALA A 90 7.15 9.03 1.94
N TYR A 91 7.61 8.76 3.16
CA TYR A 91 8.40 9.70 3.95
C TYR A 91 9.72 10.07 3.25
N VAL A 92 10.44 9.10 2.70
CA VAL A 92 11.67 9.35 1.92
C VAL A 92 11.36 10.22 0.72
N ARG A 93 10.30 9.95 -0.04
CA ARG A 93 9.90 10.76 -1.20
C ARG A 93 9.49 12.20 -0.84
N LEU A 94 8.91 12.40 0.35
CA LEU A 94 8.56 13.72 0.87
C LEU A 94 9.78 14.52 1.33
N THR A 95 10.77 13.85 1.93
CA THR A 95 11.95 14.50 2.53
C THR A 95 13.15 14.57 1.59
N ARG A 96 13.17 13.75 0.53
CA ARG A 96 14.21 13.65 -0.49
C ARG A 96 13.58 13.63 -1.90
N PRO A 97 13.05 14.76 -2.39
CA PRO A 97 12.37 14.82 -3.69
C PRO A 97 13.25 14.37 -4.88
N GLU A 98 14.56 14.44 -4.74
CA GLU A 98 15.54 13.92 -5.71
C GLU A 98 15.41 12.41 -5.97
N VAL A 99 14.85 11.64 -5.03
CA VAL A 99 14.61 10.19 -5.19
C VAL A 99 13.58 9.87 -6.26
N ASP A 100 12.65 10.79 -6.53
CA ASP A 100 11.62 10.62 -7.56
C ASP A 100 12.12 11.02 -8.97
N ASP A 101 13.42 11.29 -9.14
CA ASP A 101 13.99 11.90 -10.35
C ASP A 101 13.25 13.18 -10.75
N LEU A 102 12.79 13.97 -9.78
CA LEU A 102 12.47 15.39 -9.97
C LEU A 102 13.78 16.20 -10.12
N GLY A 103 14.68 15.70 -10.96
CA GLY A 103 15.83 16.43 -11.42
C GLY A 103 15.32 17.68 -12.14
N LYS A 104 15.71 18.84 -11.63
CA LYS A 104 15.61 20.09 -12.38
C LYS A 104 16.29 19.87 -13.74
N GLU A 105 15.53 19.74 -14.82
CA GLU A 105 16.11 20.03 -16.13
C GLU A 105 16.47 21.51 -16.14
N LYS A 106 17.75 21.79 -16.41
CA LYS A 106 18.21 23.14 -16.75
C LYS A 106 17.53 23.54 -18.05
N GLY A 107 16.44 24.28 -17.93
CA GLY A 107 15.79 24.99 -19.04
C GLY A 107 14.45 24.40 -19.45
N GLY A 108 13.37 25.07 -19.03
CA GLY A 108 12.08 25.11 -19.74
C GLY A 108 11.29 23.81 -19.85
N GLU A 109 10.10 23.80 -19.24
CA GLU A 109 9.05 22.77 -19.29
C GLU A 109 9.25 21.55 -18.38
N VAL A 110 8.62 21.61 -17.21
CA VAL A 110 8.38 20.46 -16.33
C VAL A 110 7.43 19.50 -17.05
N LYS A 111 7.95 18.55 -17.83
CA LYS A 111 7.19 17.34 -18.18
C LYS A 111 7.10 16.47 -16.92
N ALA A 112 6.06 16.71 -16.14
CA ALA A 112 5.64 15.86 -15.03
C ALA A 112 5.21 14.48 -15.58
N ALA A 113 6.16 13.64 -15.97
CA ALA A 113 5.89 12.34 -16.60
C ALA A 113 5.97 11.16 -15.61
N THR A 114 6.22 11.38 -14.32
CA THR A 114 5.72 10.44 -13.31
C THR A 114 4.23 10.68 -13.19
N GLN A 115 3.45 9.85 -13.89
CA GLN A 115 2.01 9.79 -13.75
C GLN A 115 1.72 9.52 -12.27
N LYS A 116 1.39 10.58 -11.53
CA LYS A 116 1.36 10.58 -10.06
C LYS A 116 0.55 9.37 -9.57
N THR A 117 1.14 8.56 -8.68
CA THR A 117 0.40 7.63 -7.85
C THR A 117 -0.80 8.37 -7.25
N LEU A 118 -1.99 7.76 -7.20
CA LEU A 118 -3.22 8.40 -6.71
C LEU A 118 -2.95 9.21 -5.42
N GLY A 119 -3.05 10.54 -5.49
CA GLY A 119 -2.87 11.46 -4.35
C GLY A 119 -1.44 11.89 -4.01
N GLY A 120 -0.39 11.36 -4.66
CA GLY A 120 1.01 11.73 -4.37
C GLY A 120 1.55 11.22 -3.01
N PRO A 121 2.82 11.52 -2.66
CA PRO A 121 3.48 10.94 -1.48
C PRO A 121 2.81 11.28 -0.14
N ALA A 122 2.26 12.48 0.03
CA ALA A 122 1.59 12.88 1.27
C ALA A 122 0.31 12.09 1.54
N VAL A 123 -0.54 11.92 0.53
CA VAL A 123 -1.78 11.12 0.66
C VAL A 123 -1.44 9.66 0.86
N HIS A 124 -0.44 9.13 0.12
CA HIS A 124 0.06 7.77 0.32
C HIS A 124 0.50 7.53 1.76
N LEU A 125 1.28 8.45 2.34
CA LEU A 125 1.70 8.37 3.75
C LEU A 125 0.50 8.39 4.71
N ALA A 126 -0.45 9.31 4.52
CA ALA A 126 -1.62 9.43 5.38
C ALA A 126 -2.49 8.15 5.34
N VAL A 127 -2.71 7.57 4.16
CA VAL A 127 -3.46 6.32 3.99
C VAL A 127 -2.77 5.17 4.74
N HIS A 128 -1.45 4.99 4.57
CA HIS A 128 -0.75 3.89 5.22
C HIS A 128 -0.55 4.10 6.73
N ILE A 129 -0.43 5.34 7.22
CA ILE A 129 -0.49 5.63 8.67
C ILE A 129 -1.88 5.26 9.21
N GLY A 130 -2.95 5.64 8.51
CA GLY A 130 -4.32 5.25 8.88
C GLY A 130 -4.48 3.73 8.97
N MET A 131 -3.99 3.01 7.95
CA MET A 131 -4.01 1.54 7.94
C MET A 131 -3.16 0.92 9.06
N PHE A 132 -1.97 1.47 9.31
CA PHE A 132 -1.13 1.06 10.43
C PHE A 132 -1.88 1.18 11.76
N LEU A 133 -2.48 2.33 12.03
CA LEU A 133 -3.21 2.59 13.27
C LEU A 133 -4.44 1.69 13.41
N LEU A 134 -5.16 1.44 12.32
CA LEU A 134 -6.30 0.53 12.27
C LEU A 134 -5.90 -0.90 12.63
N PHE A 135 -4.86 -1.45 12.00
CA PHE A 135 -4.37 -2.79 12.31
C PHE A 135 -3.74 -2.87 13.71
N ALA A 136 -2.97 -1.86 14.13
CA ALA A 136 -2.39 -1.80 15.47
C ALA A 136 -3.48 -1.79 16.56
N ARG A 137 -4.60 -1.10 16.32
CA ARG A 137 -5.77 -1.15 17.22
C ARG A 137 -6.38 -2.54 17.29
N THR A 138 -6.52 -3.23 16.15
CA THR A 138 -7.09 -4.59 16.09
C THR A 138 -6.32 -5.60 16.94
N VAL A 139 -5.01 -5.40 17.16
CA VAL A 139 -4.20 -6.26 18.05
C VAL A 139 -4.75 -6.30 19.48
N PHE A 140 -5.41 -5.23 19.95
CA PHE A 140 -5.91 -5.09 21.31
C PHE A 140 -7.43 -5.27 21.45
N MET A 141 -8.11 -5.75 20.40
CA MET A 141 -9.56 -6.02 20.39
C MET A 141 -9.87 -7.49 20.70
#